data_AF-A0A363UJU4-F1
#
_entry.id   AF-A0A363UJU4-F1
#
_cell.length_a   1.000
_cell.length_b   1.000
_cell.length_c   1.000
_cell.angle_alpha   90.00
_cell.angle_beta   90.00
_cell.angle_gamma   90.00
#
_symmetry.space_group_name_H-M   'P 1'
#
loop_
_entity.id
_entity.type
_entity.pdbx_description
1 polymer ?
#
loop_
_entity_poly.entity_id
_entity_poly.type
_entity_poly.pdbx_seq_one_letter_code
_entity_poly.pdbx_strand_id
1 'polypeptide(L)'
;MTRTLSTLSLCAALAACAGSAGAASSVTLSSVSTDGVGEALGTVTFEQTEYGLVLKPDLQGLAPGLHGFHLHENGSCEPADKNGTTVAAAAAGSHYDPKGTGQHGTPWGNGHLGDLPPLFVADDGTASHAVLAPRLTKQDLKGRALMIHAGGDNFSDTPKKLGGGGSRVACGVIS
;
A
#
# COMPACT_ATOMS: atom_id res chain seq x y z
N MET A 1 22.84 -35.27 61.64
CA MET A 1 22.57 -35.05 60.21
C MET A 1 21.29 -34.23 60.08
N THR A 2 21.41 -32.91 59.96
CA THR A 2 20.29 -32.01 59.62
C THR A 2 20.89 -30.83 58.86
N ARG A 3 20.22 -30.51 57.75
CA ARG A 3 20.68 -29.76 56.58
C ARG A 3 20.16 -28.32 56.62
N THR A 4 20.99 -27.36 56.16
CA THR A 4 20.74 -26.13 55.34
C THR A 4 19.44 -25.32 55.55
N LEU A 5 19.42 -23.99 55.38
CA LEU A 5 19.32 -23.33 54.07
C LEU A 5 19.67 -21.84 54.19
N SER A 6 20.57 -21.38 53.31
CA SER A 6 20.85 -19.97 53.04
C SER A 6 19.96 -19.54 51.87
N THR A 7 19.18 -18.48 52.05
CA THR A 7 18.29 -17.92 51.02
C THR A 7 19.04 -16.85 50.22
N LEU A 8 19.38 -17.16 48.97
CA LEU A 8 19.89 -16.20 47.99
C LEU A 8 18.69 -15.69 47.17
N SER A 9 18.32 -14.41 47.35
CA SER A 9 17.24 -13.76 46.61
C SER A 9 17.77 -13.32 45.24
N LEU A 10 17.21 -13.87 44.16
CA LEU A 10 17.63 -13.63 42.78
C LEU A 10 16.68 -12.59 42.14
N CYS A 11 17.23 -11.43 41.78
CA CYS A 11 16.56 -10.40 40.97
C CYS A 11 16.08 -10.98 39.63
N ALA A 12 14.77 -10.94 39.39
CA ALA A 12 14.19 -11.25 38.09
C ALA A 12 14.35 -10.04 37.16
N ALA A 13 15.21 -10.16 36.15
CA ALA A 13 15.28 -9.20 35.05
C ALA A 13 14.10 -9.41 34.10
N LEU A 14 13.24 -8.39 33.93
CA LEU A 14 12.26 -8.35 32.86
C LEU A 14 12.97 -8.18 31.52
N ALA A 15 13.06 -9.26 30.74
CA ALA A 15 13.41 -9.20 29.33
C ALA A 15 12.24 -8.59 28.56
N ALA A 16 12.41 -7.35 28.09
CA ALA A 16 11.48 -6.74 27.14
C ALA A 16 11.62 -7.44 25.78
N CYS A 17 10.59 -8.19 25.40
CA CYS A 17 10.46 -8.75 24.06
C CYS A 17 10.21 -7.61 23.07
N ALA A 18 11.25 -7.04 22.50
CA ALA A 18 11.12 -6.21 21.30
C ALA A 18 10.73 -7.14 20.15
N GLY A 19 9.42 -7.25 19.88
CA GLY A 19 8.91 -7.96 18.73
C GLY A 19 9.48 -7.34 17.46
N SER A 20 10.32 -8.09 16.75
CA SER A 20 10.75 -7.78 15.40
C SER A 20 9.52 -7.80 14.50
N ALA A 21 8.90 -6.64 14.28
CA ALA A 21 7.84 -6.46 13.30
C ALA A 21 8.45 -6.73 11.90
N GLY A 22 8.26 -7.96 11.40
CA GLY A 22 8.65 -8.33 10.05
C GLY A 22 7.93 -7.46 9.03
N ALA A 23 8.59 -7.13 7.92
CA ALA A 23 7.98 -6.33 6.87
C ALA A 23 6.76 -7.04 6.27
N ALA A 24 5.69 -6.30 6.00
CA ALA A 24 4.46 -6.82 5.43
C ALA A 24 4.74 -7.66 4.17
N SER A 25 4.12 -8.83 4.09
CA SER A 25 4.28 -9.74 2.96
C SER A 25 3.07 -9.74 2.03
N SER A 26 1.95 -9.19 2.46
CA SER A 26 0.76 -8.95 1.64
C SER A 26 -0.11 -7.86 2.23
N VAL A 27 -1.10 -7.40 1.47
CA VAL A 27 -2.17 -6.51 1.91
C VAL A 27 -3.49 -6.95 1.28
N THR A 28 -4.58 -6.91 2.06
CA THR A 28 -5.94 -7.07 1.53
C THR A 28 -6.41 -5.75 0.93
N LEU A 29 -6.92 -5.80 -0.29
CA LEU A 29 -7.56 -4.65 -0.94
C LEU A 29 -9.07 -4.79 -0.76
N SER A 30 -9.72 -3.72 -0.34
CA SER A 30 -11.17 -3.61 -0.28
C SER A 30 -11.67 -2.51 -1.19
N SER A 31 -12.91 -2.65 -1.68
CA SER A 31 -13.61 -1.56 -2.36
C SER A 31 -13.71 -0.34 -1.45
N VAL A 32 -13.70 0.87 -2.02
CA VAL A 32 -13.87 2.11 -1.25
C VAL A 32 -14.89 3.02 -1.91
N SER A 33 -15.66 3.71 -1.07
CA SER A 33 -16.64 4.71 -1.49
C SER A 33 -16.63 5.90 -0.52
N THR A 34 -17.53 6.86 -0.73
CA THR A 34 -17.76 7.95 0.24
C THR A 34 -18.35 7.45 1.55
N ASP A 35 -18.93 6.26 1.57
CA ASP A 35 -19.55 5.67 2.76
C ASP A 35 -18.53 4.89 3.62
N GLY A 36 -17.32 4.64 3.12
CA GLY A 36 -16.29 3.91 3.84
C GLY A 36 -15.57 2.84 3.01
N VAL A 37 -14.88 1.98 3.74
CA VAL A 37 -14.28 0.74 3.22
C VAL A 37 -15.36 -0.34 3.12
N GLY A 38 -15.49 -0.94 1.94
CA GLY A 38 -16.45 -1.98 1.63
C GLY A 38 -15.84 -3.39 1.60
N GLU A 39 -16.41 -4.23 0.74
CA GLU A 39 -16.06 -5.64 0.61
C GLU A 39 -14.61 -5.85 0.15
N ALA A 40 -14.00 -6.93 0.62
CA ALA A 40 -12.68 -7.38 0.19
C ALA A 40 -12.71 -7.84 -1.28
N LEU A 41 -11.72 -7.39 -2.04
CA LEU A 41 -11.53 -7.71 -3.45
C LEU A 41 -10.41 -8.72 -3.68
N GLY A 42 -9.67 -9.09 -2.63
CA GLY A 42 -8.54 -10.02 -2.70
C GLY A 42 -7.28 -9.44 -2.06
N THR A 43 -6.12 -9.94 -2.46
CA THR A 43 -4.84 -9.56 -1.86
C THR A 43 -3.79 -9.15 -2.88
N VAL A 44 -2.82 -8.36 -2.46
CA VAL A 44 -1.58 -8.12 -3.19
C VAL A 44 -0.43 -8.63 -2.34
N THR A 45 0.35 -9.56 -2.87
CA THR A 45 1.55 -10.10 -2.21
C THR A 45 2.79 -9.32 -2.62
N PHE A 46 3.71 -9.10 -1.67
CA PHE A 46 4.93 -8.33 -1.84
C PHE A 46 6.17 -9.23 -1.78
N GLU A 47 6.94 -9.24 -2.87
CA GLU A 47 8.19 -9.99 -2.97
C GLU A 47 9.37 -9.06 -3.23
N GLN A 48 10.36 -9.07 -2.35
CA GLN A 48 11.59 -8.31 -2.55
C GLN A 48 12.51 -9.11 -3.48
N THR A 49 12.97 -8.48 -4.55
CA THR A 49 13.97 -9.04 -5.47
C THR A 49 15.20 -8.14 -5.54
N GLU A 50 16.25 -8.58 -6.22
CA GLU A 50 17.43 -7.75 -6.53
C GLU A 50 17.10 -6.56 -7.45
N TYR A 51 15.99 -6.63 -8.18
CA TYR A 51 15.54 -5.60 -9.13
C TYR A 51 14.50 -4.64 -8.55
N GLY A 52 14.16 -4.79 -7.26
CA GLY A 52 13.12 -4.01 -6.58
C GLY A 52 11.97 -4.87 -6.07
N LEU A 53 10.85 -4.22 -5.77
CA LEU A 53 9.67 -4.86 -5.18
C LEU A 53 8.72 -5.37 -6.28
N VAL A 54 8.40 -6.65 -6.26
CA VAL A 54 7.35 -7.24 -7.10
C VAL A 54 6.05 -7.27 -6.32
N LEU A 55 4.99 -6.72 -6.92
CA LEU A 55 3.62 -6.75 -6.41
C LEU A 55 2.84 -7.78 -7.23
N LYS A 56 2.30 -8.79 -6.55
CA LYS A 56 1.55 -9.89 -7.15
C LYS A 56 0.08 -9.78 -6.74
N PRO A 57 -0.78 -9.17 -7.56
CA PRO A 57 -2.20 -9.09 -7.27
C PRO A 57 -2.84 -10.47 -7.43
N ASP A 58 -3.82 -10.74 -6.58
CA ASP A 58 -4.81 -11.79 -6.70
C ASP A 58 -6.14 -11.13 -6.30
N LEU A 59 -6.71 -10.40 -7.26
CA LEU A 59 -7.87 -9.53 -7.06
C LEU A 59 -9.00 -9.92 -8.02
N GLN A 60 -10.23 -9.62 -7.61
CA GLN A 60 -11.45 -9.85 -8.37
C GLN A 60 -12.47 -8.71 -8.16
N GLY A 61 -13.47 -8.62 -9.05
CA GLY A 61 -14.57 -7.66 -8.92
C GLY A 61 -14.22 -6.23 -9.29
N LEU A 62 -13.12 -6.02 -10.03
CA LEU A 62 -12.75 -4.73 -10.60
C LEU A 62 -13.29 -4.58 -12.02
N ALA A 63 -13.42 -3.34 -12.50
CA ALA A 63 -13.79 -3.09 -13.89
C ALA A 63 -12.64 -3.53 -14.83
N PRO A 64 -12.92 -4.08 -16.02
CA PRO A 64 -11.86 -4.43 -16.97
C PRO A 64 -11.06 -3.23 -17.47
N GLY A 65 -9.76 -3.43 -17.71
CA GLY A 65 -8.86 -2.44 -18.29
C GLY A 65 -7.65 -2.08 -17.42
N LEU A 66 -7.01 -0.96 -17.74
CA LEU A 66 -5.87 -0.44 -16.97
C LEU A 66 -6.35 0.53 -15.90
N HIS A 67 -5.84 0.32 -14.69
CA HIS A 67 -6.11 1.13 -13.51
C HIS A 67 -4.82 1.76 -12.98
N GLY A 68 -4.87 3.04 -12.62
CA GLY A 68 -3.80 3.69 -11.87
C GLY A 68 -3.59 2.98 -10.54
N PHE A 69 -2.33 2.73 -10.21
CA PHE A 69 -1.95 1.87 -9.09
C PHE A 69 -0.79 2.51 -8.36
N HIS A 70 -0.99 2.92 -7.11
CA HIS A 70 -0.03 3.75 -6.41
C HIS A 70 0.06 3.40 -4.93
N LEU A 71 1.24 3.61 -4.36
CA LEU A 71 1.43 3.69 -2.92
C LEU A 71 1.13 5.12 -2.45
N HIS A 72 0.26 5.25 -1.46
CA HIS A 72 -0.15 6.50 -0.84
C HIS A 72 0.50 6.70 0.53
N GLU A 73 0.71 7.95 0.92
CA GLU A 73 1.56 8.33 2.06
C GLU A 73 1.02 7.91 3.44
N ASN A 74 -0.30 7.87 3.63
CA ASN A 74 -0.92 7.58 4.91
C ASN A 74 -1.52 6.17 4.91
N GLY A 75 -1.34 5.44 6.01
CA GLY A 75 -1.95 4.13 6.25
C GLY A 75 -3.43 4.23 6.63
N SER A 76 -4.26 4.80 5.75
CA SER A 76 -5.71 4.87 5.93
C SER A 76 -6.43 4.76 4.60
N CYS A 77 -7.55 4.03 4.58
CA CYS A 77 -8.44 3.91 3.43
C CYS A 77 -9.80 4.59 3.66
N GLU A 78 -9.91 5.36 4.75
CA GLU A 78 -11.15 6.05 5.10
C GLU A 78 -11.45 7.22 4.14
N PRO A 79 -12.74 7.50 3.89
CA PRO A 79 -13.13 8.73 3.22
C PRO A 79 -12.70 9.95 4.05
N ALA A 80 -12.48 11.07 3.38
CA ALA A 80 -12.21 12.34 4.03
C ALA A 80 -12.71 13.49 3.16
N ASP A 81 -12.98 14.64 3.78
CA ASP A 81 -13.37 15.84 3.06
C ASP A 81 -12.21 16.45 2.30
N LYS A 82 -12.44 16.73 1.02
CA LYS A 82 -11.53 17.45 0.14
C LYS A 82 -12.29 18.60 -0.49
N ASN A 83 -11.99 19.83 -0.05
CA ASN A 83 -12.65 21.06 -0.52
C ASN A 83 -14.18 21.03 -0.40
N GLY A 84 -14.70 20.54 0.72
CA GLY A 84 -16.14 20.49 1.01
C GLY A 84 -16.90 19.35 0.31
N THR A 85 -16.20 18.41 -0.32
CA THR A 85 -16.77 17.18 -0.85
C THR A 85 -16.09 15.98 -0.20
N THR A 86 -16.87 15.04 0.31
CA THR A 86 -16.33 13.76 0.81
C THR A 86 -15.81 12.94 -0.37
N VAL A 87 -14.56 12.48 -0.26
CA VAL A 87 -13.90 11.69 -1.30
C VAL A 87 -13.49 10.33 -0.72
N ALA A 88 -13.83 9.26 -1.43
CA ALA A 88 -13.48 7.89 -1.07
C ALA A 88 -11.98 7.74 -0.84
N ALA A 89 -11.59 7.06 0.25
CA ALA A 89 -10.21 6.81 0.65
C ALA A 89 -9.29 8.05 0.71
N ALA A 90 -9.84 9.26 0.85
CA ALA A 90 -9.05 10.49 0.84
C ALA A 90 -8.08 10.60 2.04
N ALA A 91 -8.36 9.92 3.15
CA ALA A 91 -7.46 9.88 4.31
C ALA A 91 -6.08 9.26 3.99
N ALA A 92 -5.97 8.48 2.91
CA ALA A 92 -4.69 7.94 2.42
C ALA A 92 -3.69 9.03 2.02
N GLY A 93 -4.14 10.28 1.81
CA GLY A 93 -3.29 11.38 1.37
C GLY A 93 -2.93 11.29 -0.12
N SER A 94 -1.82 11.92 -0.49
CA SER A 94 -1.28 11.90 -1.86
C SER A 94 -0.46 10.64 -2.15
N HIS A 95 0.11 10.54 -3.35
CA HIS A 95 1.11 9.51 -3.67
C HIS A 95 2.31 9.65 -2.73
N TYR A 96 2.92 8.53 -2.36
CA TYR A 96 4.07 8.52 -1.48
C TYR A 96 5.28 9.19 -2.14
N ASP A 97 5.68 10.35 -1.62
CA ASP A 97 6.74 11.19 -2.19
C ASP A 97 7.73 11.69 -1.12
N PRO A 98 8.56 10.79 -0.56
CA PRO A 98 9.48 11.16 0.52
C PRO A 98 10.58 12.14 0.08
N LYS A 99 10.78 12.31 -1.24
CA LYS A 99 11.76 13.24 -1.80
C LYS A 99 11.17 14.61 -2.13
N GLY A 100 9.85 14.79 -1.97
CA GLY A 100 9.17 16.05 -2.29
C GLY A 100 9.33 16.46 -3.75
N THR A 101 9.29 15.49 -4.66
CA THR A 101 9.38 15.72 -6.11
C THR A 101 8.22 16.55 -6.64
N GLY A 102 7.03 16.39 -6.06
CA GLY A 102 5.81 17.08 -6.48
C GLY A 102 5.37 16.77 -7.91
N GLN A 103 5.82 15.65 -8.47
CA GLN A 103 5.58 15.26 -9.86
C GLN A 103 5.21 13.78 -9.96
N HIS A 104 4.15 13.50 -10.72
CA HIS A 104 3.80 12.15 -11.13
C HIS A 104 4.69 11.68 -12.29
N GLY A 105 5.12 10.42 -12.26
CA GLY A 105 6.05 9.91 -13.27
C GLY A 105 6.07 8.40 -13.42
N THR A 106 7.01 7.93 -14.23
CA THR A 106 7.21 6.50 -14.46
C THR A 106 7.80 5.80 -13.22
N PRO A 107 7.54 4.50 -13.02
CA PRO A 107 8.06 3.72 -11.89
C PRO A 107 9.59 3.60 -11.82
N TRP A 108 10.29 3.85 -12.93
CA TRP A 108 11.75 3.86 -13.05
C TRP A 108 12.35 5.28 -13.17
N GLY A 109 11.53 6.32 -13.02
CA GLY A 109 11.93 7.71 -13.19
C GLY A 109 12.10 8.49 -11.89
N ASN A 110 11.88 9.80 -11.98
CA ASN A 110 12.10 10.76 -10.89
C ASN A 110 10.79 11.35 -10.31
N GLY A 111 9.63 10.77 -10.63
CA GLY A 111 8.36 11.15 -9.99
C GLY A 111 8.24 10.59 -8.57
N HIS A 112 7.03 10.65 -8.00
CA HIS A 112 6.76 10.13 -6.66
C HIS A 112 7.28 8.70 -6.51
N LEU A 113 7.81 8.36 -5.33
CA LEU A 113 8.33 7.01 -5.08
C LEU A 113 7.22 5.95 -5.14
N GLY A 114 5.99 6.35 -4.82
CA GLY A 114 4.80 5.50 -4.86
C GLY A 114 4.19 5.25 -6.24
N ASP A 115 4.75 5.81 -7.33
CA ASP A 115 4.23 5.57 -8.68
C ASP A 115 4.62 4.16 -9.17
N LEU A 116 3.63 3.30 -9.44
CA LEU A 116 3.79 1.90 -9.85
C LEU A 116 3.35 1.70 -11.31
N PRO A 117 3.72 0.60 -11.97
CA PRO A 117 3.07 0.24 -13.23
C PRO A 117 1.55 0.06 -13.02
N PRO A 118 0.71 0.45 -14.00
CA PRO A 118 -0.73 0.30 -13.90
C PRO A 118 -1.12 -1.15 -13.64
N LEU A 119 -2.20 -1.32 -12.87
CA LEU A 119 -2.81 -2.62 -12.66
C LEU A 119 -3.66 -2.96 -13.90
N PHE A 120 -3.44 -4.13 -14.50
CA PHE A 120 -4.30 -4.67 -15.55
C PHE A 120 -5.35 -5.60 -14.95
N VAL A 121 -6.61 -5.34 -15.31
CA VAL A 121 -7.77 -6.15 -14.96
C VAL A 121 -8.33 -6.77 -16.25
N ALA A 122 -8.49 -8.10 -16.26
CA ALA A 122 -9.05 -8.84 -17.37
C ALA A 122 -10.58 -8.65 -17.51
N ASP A 123 -11.15 -9.12 -18.61
CA ASP A 123 -12.57 -8.96 -18.94
C ASP A 123 -13.51 -9.62 -17.91
N ASP A 124 -13.03 -10.61 -17.16
CA ASP A 124 -13.77 -11.27 -16.07
C ASP A 124 -13.66 -10.53 -14.72
N GLY A 125 -12.98 -9.39 -14.69
CA GLY A 125 -12.78 -8.56 -13.49
C GLY A 125 -11.64 -9.03 -12.59
N THR A 126 -10.80 -9.98 -13.03
CA THR A 126 -9.64 -10.46 -12.28
C THR A 126 -8.38 -9.67 -12.57
N ALA A 127 -7.53 -9.47 -11.55
CA ALA A 127 -6.18 -8.91 -11.71
C ALA A 127 -5.15 -9.85 -11.09
N SER A 128 -4.34 -10.49 -11.94
CA SER A 128 -3.33 -11.49 -11.54
C SER A 128 -1.94 -11.22 -12.11
N HIS A 129 -1.80 -10.17 -12.93
CA HIS A 129 -0.53 -9.80 -13.55
C HIS A 129 0.37 -9.06 -12.57
N ALA A 130 1.52 -9.65 -12.25
CA ALA A 130 2.50 -9.05 -11.37
C ALA A 130 3.16 -7.81 -12.01
N VAL A 131 3.48 -6.82 -11.19
CA VAL A 131 4.20 -5.60 -11.59
C VAL A 131 5.48 -5.43 -10.77
N LEU A 132 6.50 -4.83 -11.38
CA LEU A 132 7.77 -4.51 -10.72
C LEU A 132 7.86 -3.01 -10.42
N ALA A 133 8.16 -2.69 -9.18
CA ALA A 133 8.49 -1.35 -8.72
C ALA A 133 9.99 -1.28 -8.39
N PRO A 134 10.84 -0.87 -9.36
CA PRO A 134 12.30 -1.01 -9.22
C PRO A 134 12.91 -0.05 -8.18
N ARG A 135 12.18 1.01 -7.81
CA ARG A 135 12.61 2.01 -6.83
C ARG A 135 12.16 1.70 -5.41
N LEU A 136 11.21 0.77 -5.22
CA LEU A 136 10.63 0.46 -3.91
C LEU A 136 11.31 -0.73 -3.24
N THR A 137 11.33 -0.67 -1.92
CA THR A 137 11.68 -1.78 -1.02
C THR A 137 10.50 -2.10 -0.10
N LYS A 138 10.54 -3.26 0.56
CA LYS A 138 9.54 -3.61 1.58
C LYS A 138 9.46 -2.61 2.75
N GLN A 139 10.53 -1.88 3.05
CA GLN A 139 10.55 -0.91 4.15
C GLN A 139 9.69 0.32 3.83
N ASP A 140 9.61 0.69 2.56
CA ASP A 140 8.82 1.84 2.10
C ASP A 140 7.31 1.63 2.27
N LEU A 141 6.86 0.38 2.37
CA LEU A 141 5.45 0.02 2.45
C LEU A 141 4.82 0.26 3.82
N LYS A 142 5.62 0.25 4.90
CA LYS A 142 5.09 0.21 6.25
C LYS A 142 4.30 1.48 6.59
N GLY A 143 3.06 1.30 7.04
CA GLY A 143 2.17 2.41 7.41
C GLY A 143 1.68 3.23 6.23
N ARG A 144 1.64 2.62 5.03
CA ARG A 144 1.15 3.22 3.78
C ARG A 144 -0.14 2.55 3.33
N ALA A 145 -0.81 3.16 2.36
CA ALA A 145 -1.96 2.56 1.71
C ALA A 145 -1.64 2.23 0.25
N LEU A 146 -2.04 1.06 -0.22
CA LEU A 146 -2.00 0.70 -1.63
C LEU A 146 -3.34 1.04 -2.27
N MET A 147 -3.32 1.79 -3.36
CA MET A 147 -4.52 2.40 -3.96
C MET A 147 -4.70 1.95 -5.40
N ILE A 148 -5.94 1.66 -5.77
CA ILE A 148 -6.37 1.43 -7.16
C ILE A 148 -7.36 2.53 -7.53
N HIS A 149 -7.14 3.14 -8.68
CA HIS A 149 -7.96 4.22 -9.23
C HIS A 149 -8.95 3.73 -10.28
N ALA A 150 -10.00 4.50 -10.58
CA ALA A 150 -11.03 4.16 -11.56
C ALA A 150 -10.50 4.19 -13.01
N GLY A 151 -9.68 5.19 -13.33
CA GLY A 151 -9.01 5.33 -14.62
C GLY A 151 -7.60 4.74 -14.62
N GLY A 152 -6.97 4.70 -15.78
CA GLY A 152 -5.59 4.25 -15.96
C GLY A 152 -4.54 5.27 -15.51
N ASP A 153 -3.31 5.09 -15.97
CA ASP A 153 -2.19 5.97 -15.67
C ASP A 153 -1.26 6.11 -16.89
N ASN A 154 -1.02 7.35 -17.35
CA ASN A 154 -0.12 7.67 -18.45
C ASN A 154 1.29 8.13 -18.00
N PHE A 155 1.59 8.02 -16.70
CA PHE A 155 2.83 8.44 -16.05
C PHE A 155 3.16 9.93 -16.19
N SER A 156 2.14 10.77 -16.37
CA SER A 156 2.32 12.21 -16.52
C SER A 156 1.25 13.00 -15.77
N ASP A 157 1.58 14.24 -15.43
CA ASP A 157 0.63 15.23 -14.93
C ASP A 157 -0.13 15.97 -16.05
N THR A 158 0.10 15.59 -17.31
CA THR A 158 -0.54 16.15 -18.49
C THR A 158 -1.02 15.01 -19.41
N PRO A 159 -2.22 15.09 -20.00
CA PRO A 159 -3.20 16.19 -19.92
C PRO A 159 -3.99 16.26 -18.61
N LYS A 160 -3.95 15.20 -17.79
CA LYS A 160 -4.60 15.15 -16.48
C LYS A 160 -3.56 14.92 -15.41
N LYS A 161 -3.76 15.52 -14.24
CA LYS A 161 -2.92 15.32 -13.06
C LYS A 161 -2.87 13.85 -12.65
N LEU A 162 -1.75 13.44 -12.05
CA LEU A 162 -1.57 12.11 -11.46
C LEU A 162 -1.96 10.97 -12.42
N GLY A 163 -1.50 11.04 -13.67
CA GLY A 163 -1.71 9.96 -14.63
C GLY A 163 -3.10 9.92 -15.26
N GLY A 164 -4.05 10.69 -14.74
CA GLY A 164 -5.45 10.60 -15.13
C GLY A 164 -6.24 9.50 -14.42
N GLY A 165 -5.74 8.92 -13.32
CA GLY A 165 -6.42 7.86 -12.57
C GLY A 165 -7.77 8.28 -11.98
N GLY A 166 -7.92 9.55 -11.57
CA GLY A 166 -9.19 10.06 -11.05
C GLY A 166 -9.58 9.44 -9.71
N SER A 167 -10.86 9.05 -9.59
CA SER A 167 -11.45 8.51 -8.35
C SER A 167 -10.73 7.25 -7.84
N ARG A 168 -10.76 7.04 -6.52
CA ARG A 168 -10.20 5.86 -5.85
C ARG A 168 -11.30 4.81 -5.74
N VAL A 169 -11.00 3.55 -6.09
CA VAL A 169 -12.00 2.46 -6.15
C VAL A 169 -11.67 1.28 -5.26
N ALA A 170 -10.39 1.05 -4.96
CA ALA A 170 -9.98 0.09 -3.96
C ALA A 170 -8.75 0.56 -3.19
N CYS A 171 -8.63 0.14 -1.93
CA CYS A 171 -7.56 0.54 -1.04
C CYS A 171 -7.25 -0.55 -0.02
N GLY A 172 -6.00 -0.63 0.43
CA GLY A 172 -5.56 -1.52 1.49
C GLY A 172 -4.45 -0.90 2.32
N VAL A 173 -4.55 -0.98 3.65
CA VAL A 173 -3.52 -0.45 4.57
C VAL A 173 -2.45 -1.50 4.84
N ILE A 174 -1.19 -1.14 4.65
CA ILE A 174 -0.03 -2.02 4.85
C ILE A 174 0.55 -1.77 6.25
N SER A 175 0.45 -2.76 7.14
CA SER A 175 0.88 -2.71 8.55
C SER A 175 2.24 -3.35 8.80
#